data_AF-A0A9P0KF51-F1
#
_entry.id   AF-A0A9P0KF51-F1
#
_cell.length_a   1.000
_cell.length_b   1.000
_cell.length_c   1.000
_cell.angle_alpha   90.00
_cell.angle_beta   90.00
_cell.angle_gamma   90.00
#
_symmetry.space_group_name_H-M   'P 1'
#
loop_
_entity.id
_entity.type
_entity.pdbx_description
1 polymer ?
#
loop_
_entity_poly.entity_id
_entity_poly.type
_entity_poly.pdbx_seq_one_letter_code
_entity_poly.pdbx_strand_id
1 'polypeptide(L)' 'MPNQRKRSSERSLCPQYVLEEARRRIENGESKRKVASSYGMKESTLRYRLKRKEAATKLGRYDFPRN' A
#
# COMPACT_ATOMS: atom_id res chain seq x y z
N MET A 1 -22.51 -24.62 -5.12
CA MET A 1 -21.17 -24.41 -5.73
C MET A 1 -20.37 -23.45 -4.86
N PRO A 2 -19.29 -23.86 -4.19
CA PRO A 2 -18.47 -22.93 -3.43
C PRO A 2 -17.71 -22.03 -4.42
N ASN A 3 -18.05 -20.73 -4.44
CA ASN A 3 -17.35 -19.70 -5.20
C ASN A 3 -15.96 -19.47 -4.58
N GLN A 4 -15.01 -20.35 -4.91
CA GLN A 4 -13.62 -20.20 -4.51
C GLN A 4 -13.00 -19.05 -5.30
N ARG A 5 -13.20 -17.82 -4.81
CA ARG A 5 -12.39 -16.67 -5.24
C ARG A 5 -10.95 -16.98 -4.86
N LYS A 6 -10.17 -17.56 -5.79
CA LYS A 6 -8.71 -17.72 -5.65
C LYS A 6 -8.17 -16.35 -5.21
N ARG A 7 -7.65 -16.27 -3.99
CA ARG A 7 -6.91 -15.07 -3.55
C ARG A 7 -5.69 -15.01 -4.45
N SER A 8 -5.69 -14.11 -5.44
CA SER A 8 -4.51 -13.91 -6.28
C SER A 8 -3.33 -13.63 -5.34
N SER A 9 -2.34 -14.51 -5.39
CA SER A 9 -1.05 -14.38 -4.71
C SER A 9 -0.31 -13.11 -5.12
N GLU A 10 -0.76 -12.47 -6.21
CA GLU A 10 -0.25 -11.22 -6.76
C GLU A 10 -0.90 -9.96 -6.15
N ARG A 11 -1.65 -10.06 -5.05
CA ARG A 11 -1.98 -8.85 -4.26
C ARG A 11 -0.67 -8.23 -3.79
N SER A 12 -0.15 -7.34 -4.62
CA SER A 12 1.16 -6.72 -4.49
C SER A 12 1.25 -6.07 -3.12
N LEU A 13 2.15 -6.63 -2.31
CA LEU A 13 2.56 -6.03 -1.06
C LEU A 13 3.08 -4.63 -1.41
N CYS A 14 2.47 -3.58 -0.86
CA CYS A 14 3.09 -2.25 -0.93
C CYS A 14 4.31 -2.31 -0.05
N PRO A 15 5.51 -2.06 -0.56
CA PRO A 15 6.63 -1.80 0.32
C PRO A 15 6.33 -0.54 1.17
N GLN A 16 6.79 -0.53 2.41
CA GLN A 16 6.57 0.61 3.32
C GLN A 16 7.21 1.90 2.78
N TYR A 17 8.38 1.81 2.15
CA TYR A 17 9.07 2.98 1.56
C TYR A 17 8.20 3.71 0.52
N VAL A 18 7.35 2.98 -0.22
CA VAL A 18 6.43 3.58 -1.20
C VAL A 18 5.38 4.44 -0.51
N LEU A 19 4.92 4.02 0.67
CA LEU A 19 3.93 4.78 1.44
C LEU A 19 4.54 6.03 2.07
N GLU A 20 5.80 5.95 2.52
CA GLU A 20 6.54 7.09 3.05
C GLU A 20 6.83 8.13 1.97
N GLU A 21 7.29 7.69 0.79
CA GLU A 21 7.51 8.59 -0.34
C GLU A 21 6.20 9.22 -0.83
N ALA A 22 5.13 8.42 -0.94
CA ALA A 22 3.81 8.93 -1.29
C ALA A 22 3.31 9.98 -0.29
N ARG A 23 3.59 9.79 1.00
CA ARG A 23 3.24 10.76 2.05
C ARG A 23 4.00 12.06 1.87
N ARG A 24 5.32 12.01 1.66
CA ARG A 24 6.15 13.20 1.39
C ARG A 24 5.66 13.96 0.17
N ARG A 25 5.33 13.27 -0.93
CA ARG A 25 4.79 13.90 -2.15
C ARG A 25 3.44 14.59 -1.90
N ILE A 26 2.56 13.98 -1.12
CA ILE A 26 1.27 14.59 -0.75
C ILE A 26 1.47 15.81 0.16
N GLU A 27 2.42 15.76 1.09
CA GLU A 27 2.81 16.89 1.95
C GLU A 27 3.41 18.04 1.14
N ASN A 28 4.14 17.74 0.06
CA ASN A 28 4.64 18.71 -0.92
C ASN A 28 3.54 19.29 -1.84
N GLY A 29 2.28 18.93 -1.63
CA GLY A 29 1.14 19.46 -2.39
C GLY A 29 0.75 18.64 -3.62
N GLU A 30 1.36 17.49 -3.87
CA GLU A 30 0.91 16.63 -4.98
C GLU A 30 -0.47 15.99 -4.69
N SER A 31 -1.30 15.91 -5.73
CA SER A 31 -2.60 15.27 -5.59
C SER A 31 -2.46 13.76 -5.36
N LYS A 32 -3.29 13.22 -4.46
CA LYS A 32 -3.30 11.78 -4.14
C LYS A 32 -3.52 10.91 -5.38
N ARG A 33 -4.29 11.40 -6.36
CA ARG A 33 -4.54 10.74 -7.64
C ARG A 33 -3.27 10.61 -8.48
N LYS A 34 -2.49 11.70 -8.58
CA LYS A 34 -1.22 11.72 -9.33
C LYS A 34 -0.20 10.77 -8.70
N VAL A 35 -0.05 10.84 -7.39
CA VAL A 35 0.85 9.95 -6.62
C VAL A 35 0.43 8.48 -6.75
N ALA A 36 -0.86 8.16 -6.66
CA ALA A 36 -1.32 6.78 -6.84
C ALA A 36 -1.04 6.25 -8.26
N SER A 37 -1.23 7.11 -9.26
CA SER A 37 -1.00 6.76 -10.67
C SER A 37 0.48 6.50 -10.95
N SER A 38 1.41 7.23 -10.33
CA SER A 38 2.86 6.98 -10.50
C SER A 38 3.31 5.61 -10.01
N TYR A 39 2.59 5.02 -9.07
CA TYR A 39 2.88 3.68 -8.54
C TYR A 39 1.96 2.59 -9.11
N GLY A 40 1.19 2.89 -10.16
CA GLY A 40 0.29 1.92 -10.79
C GLY A 40 -0.84 1.41 -9.87
N MET A 41 -1.26 2.22 -8.88
CA MET A 41 -2.30 1.83 -7.93
C MET A 41 -3.52 2.75 -7.99
N LYS A 42 -4.67 2.23 -7.55
CA LYS A 42 -5.89 3.04 -7.42
C LYS A 42 -5.74 4.02 -6.26
N GLU A 43 -6.27 5.24 -6.43
CA GLU A 43 -6.24 6.26 -5.38
C GLU A 43 -6.90 5.78 -4.07
N SER A 44 -8.00 5.03 -4.17
CA SER A 44 -8.67 4.44 -3.01
C SER A 44 -7.77 3.45 -2.25
N THR A 45 -6.94 2.68 -2.96
CA THR A 45 -5.94 1.79 -2.38
C THR A 45 -4.85 2.58 -1.66
N LEU A 46 -4.35 3.67 -2.26
CA LEU A 46 -3.37 4.54 -1.62
C LEU A 46 -3.93 5.18 -0.33
N ARG A 47 -5.15 5.73 -0.38
CA ARG A 47 -5.83 6.32 0.80
C ARG A 47 -6.01 5.30 1.92
N TYR A 48 -6.46 4.09 1.57
CA TYR A 48 -6.63 3.00 2.52
C TYR A 48 -5.31 2.61 3.20
N ARG A 49 -4.22 2.52 2.43
CA ARG A 49 -2.88 2.17 2.94
C ARG A 49 -2.30 3.29 3.81
N LEU A 50 -2.43 4.56 3.41
CA LEU A 50 -2.01 5.71 4.22
C LEU A 50 -2.78 5.80 5.55
N LYS A 51 -4.09 5.52 5.55
CA LYS A 51 -4.92 5.55 6.76
C LYS A 51 -4.53 4.48 7.78
N ARG A 52 -4.12 3.29 7.32
CA ARG A 52 -3.83 2.16 8.22
C ARG A 52 -2.44 2.19 8.84
N LYS A 53 -1.54 3.11 8.45
CA LYS A 53 -0.11 3.16 8.87
C LYS A 53 0.66 1.82 8.73
N GLU A 54 0.06 0.78 8.14
CA GLU A 54 0.55 -0.59 8.17
C GLU A 54 0.51 -1.17 6.76
N ALA A 55 1.68 -1.28 6.12
CA ALA A 55 1.87 -2.32 5.13
C ALA A 55 1.93 -3.67 5.87
N ALA A 56 0.81 -4.38 5.95
CA ALA A 56 0.75 -5.81 6.27
C ALA A 56 1.52 -6.31 7.52
N THR A 57 1.85 -5.47 8.50
CA THR A 57 2.46 -5.92 9.77
C THR A 57 1.50 -6.83 10.54
N LYS A 58 0.20 -6.54 10.49
CA LYS A 58 -0.85 -7.34 11.15
C LYS A 58 -1.04 -8.76 10.62
N LEU A 59 -0.43 -9.13 9.51
CA LEU A 59 -0.54 -10.48 8.91
C LEU A 59 0.69 -11.37 9.16
N GLY A 60 1.70 -10.89 9.89
CA GLY A 60 2.89 -11.68 10.27
C GLY A 60 3.73 -12.14 9.07
N ARG A 61 3.75 -11.37 7.98
CA ARG A 61 4.41 -11.78 6.71
C ARG A 61 5.77 -11.14 6.45
N TYR A 62 6.25 -10.27 7.33
CA TYR A 62 7.60 -9.70 7.26
C TYR A 62 8.15 -9.50 8.67
N ASP A 63 9.23 -10.23 9.00
CA ASP A 63 10.18 -9.86 10.04
C ASP A 63 11.09 -8.77 9.47
N PHE A 64 11.04 -7.58 10.07
CA PHE A 64 12.12 -6.60 9.91
C PHE A 64 12.99 -6.68 11.16
N PRO A 65 14.31 -6.92 11.05
CA PRO A 65 15.21 -6.81 12.20
C PRO A 65 15.20 -5.35 12.65
N ARG A 66 14.94 -5.13 13.94
CA ARG A 66 15.04 -3.80 14.55
C ARG A 66 16.53 -3.47 14.73
N ASN A 67 17.00 -2.41 14.09
CA ASN A 67 18.21 -1.68 14.46
C ASN A 67 17.81 -0.23 14.76
#